data_AF-A0A7W5KDS3-F1
#
_entry.id   AF-A0A7W5KDS3-F1
#
_cell.length_a   1.000
_cell.length_b   1.000
_cell.length_c   1.000
_cell.angle_alpha   90.00
_cell.angle_beta   90.00
_cell.angle_gamma   90.00
#
_symmetry.space_group_name_H-M   'P 1'
#
loop_
_entity.id
_entity.type
_entity.pdbx_description
1 polymer ?
#
loop_
_entity_poly.entity_id
_entity_poly.type
_entity_poly.pdbx_seq_one_letter_code
_entity_poly.pdbx_strand_id
1 'polypeptide(L)' 'MQNPYNEGLAHARRKGSTVADCPYSSVLMAHERQQWLSGFTSRQVRARGTSAIEEGSRELPVLADVYA' A
#
# COMPACT_ATOMS: atom_id res chain seq x y z
N MET A 1 3.04 -10.93 -24.19
CA MET A 1 2.07 -11.22 -23.12
C MET A 1 2.13 -10.09 -22.11
N GLN A 2 0.98 -9.48 -21.79
CA GLN A 2 0.89 -8.32 -20.90
C GLN A 2 0.84 -8.81 -19.45
N ASN A 3 1.65 -8.25 -18.55
CA ASN A 3 1.74 -8.69 -17.16
C ASN A 3 0.67 -7.95 -16.31
N PRO A 4 -0.32 -8.65 -15.72
CA PRO A 4 -1.42 -8.03 -14.97
C PRO A 4 -0.95 -7.13 -13.82
N TYR A 5 0.16 -7.46 -13.18
CA TYR A 5 0.76 -6.65 -12.11
C TYR A 5 1.24 -5.27 -12.63
N ASN A 6 1.90 -5.25 -13.78
CA ASN A 6 2.38 -4.01 -14.39
C ASN A 6 1.23 -3.14 -14.89
N GLU A 7 0.14 -3.75 -15.35
CA GLU A 7 -1.09 -3.03 -15.69
C GLU A 7 -1.71 -2.35 -14.47
N GLY A 8 -1.81 -3.07 -13.34
CA GLY A 8 -2.29 -2.50 -12.08
C GLY A 8 -1.45 -1.31 -11.63
N LEU A 9 -0.12 -1.42 -11.73
CA LEU A 9 0.81 -0.32 -11.44
C LEU A 9 0.62 0.89 -12.37
N ALA A 10 0.33 0.66 -13.66
CA ALA A 10 0.07 1.73 -14.62
C ALA A 10 -1.27 2.43 -14.33
N HIS A 11 -2.30 1.67 -13.95
CA HIS A 11 -3.59 2.20 -13.57
C HIS A 11 -3.53 3.02 -12.27
N ALA A 12 -2.74 2.60 -11.27
CA ALA A 12 -2.56 3.35 -10.03
C ALA A 12 -1.87 4.72 -10.22
N ARG A 13 -1.17 4.93 -11.34
CA ARG A 13 -0.57 6.23 -11.68
C ARG A 13 -1.56 7.21 -12.30
N ARG A 14 -2.70 6.73 -12.81
CA ARG A 14 -3.73 7.59 -13.42
C ARG A 14 -4.57 8.23 -12.32
N LYS A 15 -4.72 9.55 -12.37
CA LYS A 15 -5.55 10.31 -11.44
C LYS A 15 -7.01 9.90 -11.61
N GLY A 16 -7.67 9.51 -10.52
CA GLY A 16 -9.08 9.07 -10.53
C GLY A 16 -9.30 7.60 -10.86
N SER A 17 -8.23 6.82 -11.07
CA SER A 17 -8.33 5.37 -11.25
C SER A 17 -8.68 4.70 -9.92
N THR A 18 -9.60 3.75 -9.97
CA THR A 18 -10.09 3.00 -8.81
C THR A 18 -9.97 1.50 -9.04
N VAL A 19 -10.18 0.72 -7.99
CA VAL A 19 -10.22 -0.75 -8.07
C VAL A 19 -11.36 -1.25 -8.97
N ALA A 20 -12.41 -0.44 -9.18
CA ALA A 20 -13.51 -0.78 -10.07
C ALA A 20 -13.11 -0.77 -11.56
N ASP A 21 -12.01 -0.11 -11.91
CA ASP A 21 -11.46 -0.06 -13.27
C ASP A 21 -10.63 -1.31 -13.62
N CYS A 22 -10.62 -2.32 -12.75
CA CYS A 22 -9.93 -3.58 -12.99
C CYS A 22 -10.58 -4.35 -14.16
N PRO A 23 -9.84 -4.64 -15.25
CA PRO A 23 -10.40 -5.34 -16.41
C PRO A 23 -10.68 -6.83 -16.14
N TYR A 24 -10.10 -7.39 -15.07
CA TYR A 24 -10.25 -8.78 -14.68
C TYR A 24 -11.43 -8.95 -13.71
N SER A 25 -12.65 -8.92 -14.24
CA SER A 25 -13.90 -9.08 -13.46
C SER A 25 -14.45 -10.51 -13.44
N SER A 26 -14.00 -11.37 -14.35
CA SER A 26 -14.45 -12.76 -14.45
C SER A 26 -13.83 -13.65 -13.38
N VAL A 27 -14.61 -14.63 -12.88
CA VAL A 27 -14.15 -15.65 -11.92
C VAL A 27 -12.99 -16.47 -12.48
N LEU A 28 -12.97 -16.71 -13.79
CA LEU A 28 -11.89 -17.44 -14.46
C LEU A 28 -10.56 -16.67 -14.48
N MET A 29 -10.59 -15.36 -14.23
CA MET A 29 -9.42 -14.47 -14.20
C MET A 29 -9.11 -13.97 -12.78
N ALA A 30 -9.52 -14.74 -11.76
CA ALA A 30 -9.30 -14.37 -10.37
C ALA A 30 -7.82 -14.21 -10.02
N HIS A 31 -6.94 -15.01 -10.64
CA HIS A 31 -5.50 -14.95 -10.41
C HIS A 31 -4.88 -13.67 -10.98
N GLU A 32 -5.23 -13.32 -12.22
CA GLU A 32 -4.82 -12.09 -12.90
C GLU A 32 -5.36 -10.86 -12.17
N ARG A 33 -6.60 -10.93 -11.68
CA ARG A 33 -7.19 -9.90 -10.82
C ARG A 33 -6.36 -9.69 -9.56
N GLN A 34 -5.95 -10.74 -8.85
CA GLN A 34 -5.11 -10.61 -7.66
C GLN A 34 -3.75 -9.96 -7.98
N GLN A 35 -3.12 -10.35 -9.09
CA GLN A 35 -1.86 -9.74 -9.53
C GLN A 35 -2.04 -8.25 -9.87
N TRP A 36 -3.10 -7.89 -10.57
CA TRP A 36 -3.43 -6.51 -10.89
C TRP A 36 -3.70 -5.67 -9.64
N LEU A 37 -4.49 -6.20 -8.69
CA LEU A 37 -4.79 -5.53 -7.42
C LEU A 37 -3.53 -5.31 -6.57
N SER A 38 -2.62 -6.29 -6.55
CA SER A 38 -1.33 -6.18 -5.88
C SER A 38 -0.50 -5.04 -6.48
N GLY A 39 -0.43 -4.96 -7.82
CA GLY A 39 0.23 -3.85 -8.51
C GLY A 39 -0.42 -2.50 -8.24
N PHE A 40 -1.75 -2.45 -8.24
CA PHE A 40 -2.52 -1.23 -8.02
C PHE A 40 -2.32 -0.65 -6.59
N THR A 41 -2.32 -1.52 -5.58
CA THR A 41 -2.19 -1.15 -4.17
C THR A 41 -0.75 -1.00 -3.67
N SER A 42 0.24 -1.46 -4.43
CA SER A 42 1.68 -1.38 -4.12
C SER A 42 2.15 0.06 -3.77
N ARG A 43 1.50 1.10 -4.35
CA ARG A 43 1.80 2.51 -4.02
C ARG A 43 1.25 2.97 -2.68
N GLN A 44 0.14 2.39 -2.19
CA GLN A 44 -0.41 2.76 -0.87
C GLN A 44 0.51 2.30 0.27
N VAL A 45 1.24 1.19 0.10
CA VAL A 45 2.14 0.66 1.14
C VAL A 45 3.35 1.58 1.35
N ARG A 46 3.87 2.23 0.30
CA ARG A 46 4.98 3.20 0.46
C ARG A 46 4.54 4.52 1.08
N ALA A 47 3.33 5.00 0.80
CA ALA A 47 2.81 6.23 1.40
C ALA A 47 2.42 6.05 2.89
N ARG A 48 2.11 4.81 3.31
CA ARG A 48 1.74 4.49 4.70
C ARG A 48 2.92 3.99 5.55
N GLY A 49 4.10 3.82 4.95
CA GLY A 49 5.35 3.44 5.63
C GLY A 49 6.22 4.63 6.06
N THR A 50 6.01 5.82 5.49
CA THR A 50 6.76 7.04 5.85
C THR A 50 6.11 7.87 6.96
N SER A 51 4.98 7.43 7.53
CA SER A 51 4.30 8.14 8.63
C SER A 51 4.35 7.39 9.96
N ALA A 52 5.10 6.28 10.05
CA ALA A 52 5.15 5.44 11.25
C ALA A 52 6.57 5.07 11.71
N ILE A 53 7.61 5.71 11.16
CA ILE A 53 9.01 5.46 11.55
C ILE A 53 9.81 6.78 11.69
N GLU A 54 9.19 7.84 12.20
CA GLU A 54 9.90 9.05 12.63
C GLU A 54 9.30 9.67 13.91
N GLU A 55 8.71 8.85 14.78
CA GLU A 55 8.29 9.29 16.13
C GLU A 55 8.64 8.24 17.20
N GLY A 56 9.78 7.56 17.01
CA GLY A 56 10.36 6.60 17.97
C GLY A 56 11.65 7.10 18.63
N SER A 57 11.95 8.39 18.53
CA SER A 57 13.17 8.99 19.10
C SER A 57 12.92 10.40 19.62
N ARG A 58 11.87 10.56 20.44
CA ARG A 58 11.85 11.62 21.46
C ARG A 58 11.85 10.93 22.81
N GLU A 59 13.08 10.82 23.33
CA GLU A 59 13.42 10.97 24.74
C GLU A 59 12.45 10.28 25.70
N LEU A 60 12.81 9.06 26.12
CA LEU A 60 12.34 8.51 27.38
C LEU A 60 12.51 9.60 28.46
N PRO A 61 11.44 10.09 29.12
CA PRO A 61 11.66 10.82 30.35
C PRO A 61 12.25 9.80 31.33
N VAL A 62 13.52 10.00 31.64
CA VAL A 62 14.19 9.37 32.79
C VAL A 62 13.31 9.70 33.99
N LEU A 63 12.52 8.72 34.44
CA LEU A 63 11.84 8.74 35.74
C LEU A 63 12.93 8.60 36.81
N ALA A 64 13.71 9.66 36.97
CA ALA A 64 14.45 9.91 38.18
C ALA A 64 13.48 10.54 39.19
N ASP A 65 13.13 9.72 40.17
CA ASP A 65 13.07 10.12 41.57
C ASP A 65 11.98 11.10 42.00
N VAL A 66 10.79 10.56 42.35
CA VAL A 66 9.86 11.21 43.30
C VAL A 66 9.07 10.12 44.06
N TYR A 67 9.52 9.84 45.30
CA TYR A 67 8.78 9.28 46.45
C TYR A 67 8.28 7.82 46.44
N ALA A 68 9.00 6.95 47.17
CA ALA A 68 8.48 6.21 48.33
C ALA A 68 9.62 5.52 49.10
#